data_AF-A0A957TY62-F1
#
_entry.id   AF-A0A957TY62-F1
#
_cell.length_a   1.000
_cell.length_b   1.000
_cell.length_c   1.000
_cell.angle_alpha   90.00
_cell.angle_beta   90.00
_cell.angle_gamma   90.00
#
_symmetry.space_group_name_H-M   'P 1'
#
loop_
_entity.id
_entity.type
_entity.pdbx_description
1 polymer ?
#
loop_
_entity_poly.entity_id
_entity_poly.type
_entity_poly.pdbx_seq_one_letter_code
_entity_poly.pdbx_strand_id
1 'polypeptide(L)' 'MPNYNRSHLRQLESEAIFMMREVATQFERPVLLFSGGKDSIVMAYLARKAFWPGKIPFPLMHID' A
#
# COMPACT_ATOMS: atom_id res chain seq x y z
N MET A 1 -7.00 -24.87 16.77
CA MET A 1 -7.43 -23.53 16.28
C MET A 1 -7.00 -23.43 14.82
N PRO A 2 -7.91 -23.27 13.85
CA PRO A 2 -7.49 -23.28 12.46
C PRO A 2 -6.71 -22.00 12.15
N ASN A 3 -5.73 -22.11 11.26
CA ASN A 3 -4.78 -21.08 10.80
C ASN A 3 -5.43 -19.89 10.07
N TYR A 4 -6.46 -19.27 10.64
CA TYR A 4 -7.26 -18.22 10.01
C TYR A 4 -6.47 -16.91 9.82
N ASN A 5 -5.48 -16.67 10.69
CA ASN A 5 -4.83 -15.36 10.78
C ASN A 5 -3.82 -15.09 9.65
N ARG A 6 -3.13 -16.13 9.14
CA ARG A 6 -2.12 -15.96 8.08
C ARG A 6 -2.73 -15.92 6.68
N SER A 7 -3.81 -16.65 6.43
CA SER A 7 -4.47 -16.64 5.11
C SER A 7 -5.19 -15.30 4.87
N HIS A 8 -5.94 -14.82 5.87
CA HIS A 8 -6.69 -13.58 5.75
C HIS A 8 -5.78 -12.35 5.56
N LEU A 9 -4.73 -12.20 6.38
CA LEU A 9 -3.79 -11.08 6.23
C LEU A 9 -3.03 -11.12 4.90
N ARG A 10 -2.70 -12.33 4.39
CA ARG A 10 -2.10 -12.47 3.05
C ARG A 10 -3.06 -12.08 1.93
N GLN A 11 -4.34 -12.41 2.08
CA GLN A 11 -5.35 -12.00 1.12
C GLN A 11 -5.48 -10.48 1.10
N LEU A 12 -5.66 -9.83 2.26
CA LEU A 12 -5.74 -8.37 2.37
C LEU A 12 -4.48 -7.68 1.82
N GLU A 13 -3.30 -8.22 2.11
CA GLU A 13 -2.04 -7.70 1.57
C GLU A 13 -1.99 -7.79 0.04
N SER A 14 -2.42 -8.92 -0.53
CA SER A 14 -2.47 -9.11 -1.99
C SER A 14 -3.46 -8.15 -2.65
N GLU A 15 -4.64 -7.97 -2.05
CA GLU A 15 -5.67 -7.04 -2.53
C GLU A 15 -5.18 -5.59 -2.49
N ALA A 16 -4.54 -5.17 -1.39
CA ALA A 16 -3.99 -3.82 -1.27
C ALA A 16 -2.85 -3.56 -2.28
N ILE A 17 -1.95 -4.52 -2.47
CA ILE A 17 -0.88 -4.43 -3.48
C ILE A 17 -1.46 -4.31 -4.89
N PHE A 18 -2.49 -5.11 -5.20
CA PHE A 18 -3.18 -5.05 -6.49
C PHE A 18 -3.76 -3.65 -6.72
N MET A 19 -4.53 -3.11 -5.76
CA MET A 19 -5.11 -1.77 -5.86
C MET A 19 -4.05 -0.68 -6.06
N MET A 20 -2.93 -0.74 -5.33
CA MET A 20 -1.85 0.25 -5.47
C MET A 20 -1.21 0.23 -6.87
N ARG A 21 -1.06 -0.97 -7.46
CA ARG A 21 -0.54 -1.10 -8.82
C ARG A 21 -1.52 -0.58 -9.86
N GLU A 22 -2.81 -0.90 -9.73
CA GLU A 22 -3.84 -0.36 -10.62
C GLU A 22 -3.92 1.16 -10.56
N VAL A 23 -3.87 1.75 -9.36
CA VAL A 23 -3.85 3.22 -9.23
C VAL A 23 -2.60 3.83 -9.88
N ALA A 24 -1.43 3.20 -9.71
CA ALA A 24 -0.20 3.68 -10.34
C ALA A 24 -0.19 3.55 -11.87
N THR A 25 -0.95 2.61 -12.45
CA THR A 25 -1.05 2.45 -13.91
C THR A 25 -2.16 3.28 -14.53
N GLN A 26 -3.25 3.54 -13.80
CA GLN A 26 -4.44 4.21 -14.33
C GLN A 26 -4.42 5.74 -14.14
N PHE A 27 -3.65 6.27 -13.19
CA PHE A 27 -3.62 7.70 -12.88
C PHE A 27 -2.26 8.33 -13.19
N GLU A 28 -2.27 9.54 -13.75
CA GLU A 28 -1.03 10.25 -14.11
C GLU A 28 -0.27 10.82 -12.91
N ARG A 29 -0.97 11.24 -11.85
CA ARG A 29 -0.39 11.91 -10.67
C ARG A 29 -0.98 11.39 -9.34
N PRO A 30 -0.84 10.10 -9.03
CA PRO A 30 -1.31 9.58 -7.75
C PRO A 30 -0.47 10.12 -6.60
N VAL A 31 -1.06 10.16 -5.41
CA VAL A 31 -0.39 10.53 -4.16
C VAL A 31 -0.92 9.64 -3.04
N LEU A 32 -0.04 9.23 -2.12
CA LEU A 32 -0.46 8.55 -0.90
C LEU A 32 -0.53 9.57 0.25
N LEU A 33 -1.73 9.86 0.72
CA LEU A 33 -1.93 10.69 1.92
C LEU A 33 -1.33 9.96 3.14
N PHE A 34 -0.45 10.66 3.84
CA PHE A 34 0.35 10.12 4.92
C PHE A 34 0.20 10.98 6.19
N SER A 35 -0.54 10.49 7.17
CA SER A 35 -0.78 11.19 8.44
C SER A 35 0.28 10.91 9.51
N GLY A 36 1.19 9.95 9.29
CA GLY A 36 2.07 9.44 10.33
C GLY A 36 1.37 8.51 11.34
N GLY A 37 0.07 8.29 11.21
CA GLY A 37 -0.68 7.32 12.02
C GLY A 37 -0.49 5.87 11.56
N LYS A 38 -0.93 4.93 12.40
CA LYS A 38 -0.77 3.47 12.19
C LYS A 38 -1.21 3.01 10.79
N ASP A 39 -2.34 3.51 10.31
CA ASP A 39 -2.92 3.07 9.04
C ASP A 39 -2.08 3.58 7.86
N SER A 40 -1.64 4.84 7.91
CA SER A 40 -0.79 5.43 6.87
C SER A 40 0.60 4.78 6.81
N ILE A 41 1.14 4.32 7.95
CA ILE A 41 2.39 3.56 8.01
C ILE A 41 2.22 2.19 7.34
N VAL A 42 1.11 1.49 7.62
CA VAL A 42 0.79 0.22 6.95
C VAL A 42 0.65 0.42 5.44
N MET A 43 -0.04 1.48 5.01
CA MET A 43 -0.18 1.81 3.59
C MET A 43 1.18 2.13 2.93
N ALA A 44 2.05 2.89 3.58
CA ALA A 44 3.40 3.16 3.07
C ALA A 44 4.24 1.88 2.94
N TYR A 45 4.12 0.96 3.91
CA TYR A 45 4.79 -0.34 3.84
C TYR A 45 4.26 -1.23 2.70
N LEU A 46 2.94 -1.25 2.50
CA LEU A 46 2.30 -1.97 1.39
C LEU A 46 2.70 -1.37 0.04
N ALA A 47 2.79 -0.05 -0.08
CA ALA A 47 3.28 0.61 -1.29
C ALA A 47 4.72 0.19 -1.60
N ARG A 48 5.61 0.16 -0.60
CA ARG A 48 6.97 -0.36 -0.77
C ARG A 48 6.97 -1.82 -1.24
N LYS A 49 6.07 -2.68 -0.72
CA LYS A 49 5.93 -4.07 -1.19
C LYS A 49 5.41 -4.15 -2.62
N ALA A 50 4.46 -3.30 -2.99
CA ALA A 50 3.84 -3.31 -4.32
C ALA A 50 4.87 -3.01 -5.43
N PHE A 51 5.85 -2.15 -5.17
CA PHE A 51 6.81 -1.69 -6.19
C PHE A 51 8.24 -2.21 -6.02
N TRP A 52 8.53 -3.02 -5.01
CA TRP A 52 9.84 -3.65 -4.85
C TRP A 52 10.24 -4.47 -6.08
N PRO A 53 11.50 -4.40 -6.57
CA PRO A 53 12.64 -3.65 -6.03
C PRO A 53 12.76 -2.20 -6.51
N GLY A 54 11.81 -1.72 -7.32
CA GLY A 54 11.74 -0.34 -7.77
C GLY A 54 11.33 0.65 -6.68
N LYS A 55 11.39 1.93 -7.03
CA LYS A 55 10.88 3.02 -6.18
C LYS A 55 9.35 3.08 -6.28
N ILE A 56 8.70 3.57 -5.22
CA ILE A 56 7.27 3.90 -5.24
C ILE A 56 7.08 5.02 -6.29
N PRO A 57 6.17 4.86 -7.28
CA PRO A 57 6.03 5.79 -8.40
C PRO A 57 5.21 7.04 -8.08
N PHE A 58 4.88 7.26 -6.80
CA PHE A 58 4.11 8.41 -6.32
C PHE A 58 4.67 8.95 -4.99
N PRO A 59 4.50 10.25 -4.72
CA PRO A 59 4.92 10.85 -3.48
C PRO A 59 4.01 10.47 -2.30
N LEU A 60 4.54 10.63 -1.09
CA LEU A 60 3.75 10.71 0.14
C LEU A 60 3.42 12.18 0.42
N MET A 61 2.19 12.46 0.82
CA MET A 61 1.76 13.82 1.19
C MET A 61 1.27 13.85 2.63
N HIS A 62 1.94 14.64 3.45
CA HIS A 62 1.50 14.99 4.79
C HIS A 62 0.77 16.34 4.76
N ILE A 63 -0.33 16.45 5.49
CA ILE A 63 -1.04 17.71 5.72
C ILE A 63 -0.82 18.03 7.20
N ASP A 64 -0.18 19.16 7.45
CA ASP A 64 0.07 19.71 8.78
C ASP A 64 -1.20 20.39 9.34
#